data_AF-A0A8J9RBS4-F1
#
_entry.id   AF-A0A8J9RBS4-F1
#
_cell.length_a   1.000
_cell.length_b   1.000
_cell.length_c   1.000
_cell.angle_alpha   90.00
_cell.angle_beta   90.00
_cell.angle_gamma   90.00
#
_symmetry.space_group_name_H-M   'P 1'
#
loop_
_entity.id
_entity.type
_entity.pdbx_description
1 polymer ?
#
loop_
_entity_poly.entity_id
_entity_poly.type
_entity_poly.pdbx_seq_one_letter_code
_entity_poly.pdbx_strand_id
1 'polypeptide(L)'
;MWLAGGGPGGEDPGYAWAMTVMTFYLKALGGLVGAVLSVAWMVHVVLYMFVYPPISPFLNSFFITLDGVFPLFGTAAFALFCFYLIAVTVKGCTKVGLFLLLFTVRPMRVGATLMNDMLFNTALVLLATNAVIQFCAQAFALYANETAIHDIWGDQILHLMGIKYLYQLNVFVYCMFFFIAATILVLMIRGPAKWKRLSQEERLAAAYAG
;
A
#
# COMPACT_ATOMS: atom_id res chain seq x y z
N MET A 1 -2.12 -29.51 -36.22
CA MET A 1 -3.11 -29.51 -37.32
C MET A 1 -4.49 -29.52 -36.66
N TRP A 2 -5.17 -28.36 -36.63
CA TRP A 2 -6.61 -28.11 -36.33
C TRP A 2 -7.19 -28.75 -35.04
N LEU A 3 -7.60 -28.00 -34.03
CA LEU A 3 -8.81 -27.17 -34.07
C LEU A 3 -8.66 -25.84 -33.33
N ALA A 4 -8.98 -24.77 -34.04
CA ALA A 4 -9.29 -23.47 -33.51
C ALA A 4 -10.63 -23.49 -32.77
N GLY A 5 -10.65 -22.89 -31.58
CA GLY A 5 -11.83 -22.34 -30.91
C GLY A 5 -11.28 -21.25 -29.99
N GLY A 6 -11.31 -19.98 -30.36
CA GLY A 6 -12.52 -19.23 -30.68
C GLY A 6 -12.96 -18.44 -29.44
N GLY A 7 -12.05 -17.64 -28.88
CA GLY A 7 -12.33 -16.59 -27.89
C GLY A 7 -11.94 -15.24 -28.50
N PRO A 8 -12.69 -14.14 -28.25
CA PRO A 8 -12.59 -12.93 -29.06
C PRO A 8 -11.25 -12.22 -28.82
N GLY A 9 -10.34 -12.37 -29.78
CA GLY A 9 -9.01 -11.77 -29.80
C GLY A 9 -7.97 -12.78 -30.27
N GLY A 10 -7.88 -13.00 -31.58
CA GLY A 10 -6.79 -13.78 -32.17
C GLY A 10 -5.47 -13.02 -32.02
N GLU A 11 -4.71 -13.30 -30.96
CA GLU A 11 -3.36 -12.79 -30.78
C GLU A 11 -2.37 -13.72 -31.49
N ASP A 12 -1.63 -13.18 -32.46
CA ASP A 12 -0.50 -13.87 -33.07
C ASP A 12 0.49 -14.31 -31.97
N PRO A 13 1.08 -15.52 -32.04
CA PRO A 13 2.00 -16.02 -31.02
C PRO A 13 3.19 -15.08 -30.74
N GLY A 14 3.60 -14.30 -31.76
CA GLY A 14 4.62 -13.26 -31.62
C GLY A 14 4.18 -12.06 -30.75
N TYR A 15 2.91 -11.66 -30.83
CA TYR A 15 2.35 -10.57 -30.01
C TYR A 15 2.24 -10.99 -28.55
N ALA A 16 1.76 -12.20 -28.28
CA ALA A 16 1.70 -12.74 -26.91
C ALA A 16 3.09 -12.81 -26.27
N TRP A 17 4.11 -13.28 -27.01
CA TRP A 17 5.49 -13.28 -26.54
C TRP A 17 6.00 -11.86 -26.25
N ALA A 18 5.80 -10.91 -27.18
CA ALA A 18 6.21 -9.52 -26.98
C ALA A 18 5.56 -8.90 -25.73
N MET A 19 4.27 -9.13 -25.51
CA MET A 19 3.54 -8.67 -24.33
C MET A 19 4.09 -9.26 -23.03
N THR A 20 4.47 -10.54 -23.01
CA THR A 20 5.10 -11.14 -21.82
C THR A 20 6.46 -10.51 -21.52
N VAL A 21 7.31 -10.33 -22.55
CA VAL A 21 8.63 -9.69 -22.41
C VAL A 21 8.50 -8.26 -21.91
N MET A 22 7.61 -7.46 -22.52
CA MET A 22 7.31 -6.10 -22.07
C MET A 22 6.83 -6.08 -20.61
N THR A 23 5.98 -7.03 -20.22
CA THR A 23 5.50 -7.13 -18.84
C THR A 23 6.63 -7.40 -17.84
N PHE A 24 7.66 -8.17 -18.21
CA PHE A 24 8.82 -8.40 -17.33
C PHE A 24 9.63 -7.12 -17.13
N TYR A 25 9.91 -6.36 -18.20
CA TYR A 25 10.62 -5.08 -18.10
C TYR A 25 9.83 -4.04 -17.30
N LEU A 26 8.52 -3.92 -17.52
CA LEU A 26 7.65 -3.02 -16.76
C LEU A 26 7.61 -3.39 -15.27
N LYS A 27 7.55 -4.69 -14.94
CA LYS A 27 7.60 -5.16 -13.54
C LYS A 27 8.95 -4.87 -12.89
N ALA A 28 10.05 -5.02 -13.62
CA ALA A 28 11.39 -4.71 -13.12
C ALA A 28 11.55 -3.22 -12.84
N LEU A 29 11.17 -2.37 -13.80
CA LEU A 29 11.22 -0.91 -13.65
C LEU A 29 10.29 -0.43 -12.54
N GLY A 30 9.05 -0.92 -12.49
CA GLY A 30 8.11 -0.61 -11.42
C GLY A 30 8.60 -1.07 -10.04
N GLY A 31 9.32 -2.19 -9.99
CA GLY A 31 9.98 -2.67 -8.77
C GLY A 31 11.09 -1.74 -8.29
N LEU A 32 11.95 -1.27 -9.21
CA LEU A 32 13.03 -0.33 -8.90
C LEU A 32 12.48 1.02 -8.41
N VAL A 33 11.53 1.60 -9.14
CA VAL A 33 10.87 2.86 -8.75
C VAL A 33 10.17 2.69 -7.40
N GLY A 34 9.46 1.58 -7.21
CA GLY A 34 8.82 1.27 -5.93
C GLY A 34 9.83 1.13 -4.78
N ALA A 35 11.02 0.57 -5.01
CA ALA A 35 12.04 0.47 -3.98
C ALA A 35 12.57 1.86 -3.57
N VAL A 36 12.84 2.73 -4.54
CA VAL A 36 13.29 4.12 -4.29
C VAL A 36 12.22 4.89 -3.50
N LEU A 37 10.95 4.81 -3.90
CA LEU A 37 9.85 5.47 -3.19
C LEU A 37 9.67 4.94 -1.76
N SER A 38 9.80 3.62 -1.55
CA SER A 38 9.78 3.03 -0.21
C SER A 38 10.91 3.58 0.67
N VAL A 39 12.14 3.65 0.15
CA VAL A 39 13.29 4.17 0.91
C VAL A 39 13.10 5.65 1.23
N ALA A 40 12.65 6.46 0.26
CA ALA A 40 12.37 7.87 0.48
C ALA A 40 11.31 8.09 1.58
N TRP A 41 10.23 7.29 1.57
CA TRP A 41 9.23 7.30 2.65
C TRP A 41 9.85 6.93 4.00
N MET A 42 10.63 5.84 4.09
CA MET A 42 11.25 5.44 5.35
C MET A 42 12.17 6.53 5.91
N VAL A 43 12.99 7.16 5.06
CA VAL A 43 13.87 8.27 5.44
C VAL A 43 13.05 9.45 5.95
N HIS A 44 11.99 9.84 5.25
CA HIS A 44 11.11 10.94 5.67
C HIS A 44 10.52 10.70 7.05
N VAL A 45 10.00 9.50 7.28
CA VAL A 45 9.34 9.17 8.55
C VAL A 45 10.33 9.16 9.72
N VAL A 46 11.54 8.64 9.51
CA VAL A 46 12.60 8.64 10.54
C VAL A 46 13.09 10.06 10.83
N LEU A 47 13.30 10.90 9.81
CA LEU A 47 13.85 12.25 10.00
C LEU A 47 12.83 13.26 10.54
N TYR A 48 11.57 13.14 10.12
CA TYR A 48 10.54 14.15 10.39
C TYR A 48 9.58 13.74 11.52
N MET A 49 9.23 12.46 11.65
CA MET A 49 8.21 12.02 12.62
C MET A 49 8.78 11.30 13.85
N PHE A 50 9.94 10.64 13.74
CA PHE A 50 10.49 9.81 14.82
C PHE A 50 11.31 10.61 15.85
N VAL A 51 12.04 11.66 15.43
CA VAL A 51 12.89 12.46 16.31
C VAL A 51 12.22 13.80 16.60
N TYR A 52 12.01 14.12 17.89
CA TYR A 52 11.60 15.44 18.34
C TYR A 52 12.80 16.12 19.02
N PRO A 53 13.28 17.30 18.56
CA PRO A 53 12.83 18.10 17.39
C PRO A 53 13.23 17.49 16.03
N PRO A 54 12.50 17.81 14.93
CA PRO A 54 12.77 17.22 13.62
C PRO A 54 14.13 17.67 13.07
N ILE A 55 14.93 16.71 12.59
CA ILE A 55 16.30 16.96 12.11
C ILE A 55 16.29 17.67 10.75
N SER A 56 15.45 17.20 9.82
CA SER A 56 15.22 17.87 8.55
C SER A 56 13.85 17.52 7.94
N PRO A 57 13.12 18.51 7.40
CA PRO A 57 11.85 18.27 6.70
C PRO A 57 12.10 17.86 5.23
N PHE A 58 12.81 16.75 5.01
CA PHE A 58 13.36 16.33 3.70
C PHE A 58 12.36 16.38 2.53
N LEU A 59 11.29 15.56 2.53
CA LEU A 59 10.32 15.57 1.42
C LEU A 59 9.52 16.88 1.37
N ASN A 60 9.24 17.50 2.52
CA ASN A 60 8.51 18.76 2.57
C ASN A 60 9.28 19.87 1.84
N SER A 61 10.58 20.02 2.12
CA SER A 61 11.43 20.97 1.40
C SER A 61 11.57 20.65 -0.09
N PHE A 62 11.61 19.37 -0.45
CA PHE A 62 11.63 18.95 -1.86
C PHE A 62 10.35 19.39 -2.60
N PHE A 63 9.16 19.18 -2.02
CA PHE A 63 7.91 19.59 -2.63
C PHE A 63 7.75 21.11 -2.72
N ILE A 64 8.14 21.86 -1.68
CA ILE A 64 8.14 23.33 -1.70
C ILE A 64 9.05 23.88 -2.79
N THR A 65 10.24 23.28 -2.97
CA THR A 65 11.19 23.71 -4.01
C THR A 65 10.62 23.45 -5.42
N LEU A 66 9.93 22.33 -5.59
CA LEU A 66 9.32 21.95 -6.86
C LEU A 66 8.12 22.85 -7.20
N ASP A 67 7.33 23.21 -6.19
CA ASP A 67 6.21 24.15 -6.27
C ASP A 67 6.67 25.55 -6.72
N GLY A 68 7.86 25.98 -6.24
CA GLY A 68 8.47 27.25 -6.63
C GLY A 68 8.88 27.35 -8.11
N VAL A 69 9.08 26.22 -8.80
CA VAL A 69 9.33 26.20 -10.26
C VAL A 69 8.01 26.22 -11.02
N PHE A 70 7.09 25.31 -10.67
CA PHE A 70 5.74 25.27 -11.21
C PHE A 70 4.81 24.54 -10.23
N PRO A 71 3.70 25.17 -9.78
CA PRO A 71 2.90 24.59 -8.70
C PRO A 71 2.27 23.22 -9.00
N LEU A 72 2.02 22.92 -10.28
CA LEU A 72 1.51 21.61 -10.67
C LEU A 72 2.51 20.48 -10.38
N PHE A 73 3.81 20.75 -10.46
CA PHE A 73 4.82 19.71 -10.21
C PHE A 73 4.91 19.34 -8.73
N GLY A 74 4.82 20.32 -7.83
CA GLY A 74 4.77 20.07 -6.38
C GLY A 74 3.58 19.17 -6.01
N THR A 75 2.39 19.57 -6.45
CA THR A 75 1.14 18.84 -6.15
C THR A 75 1.08 17.47 -6.81
N ALA A 76 1.55 17.33 -8.06
CA ALA A 76 1.61 16.03 -8.75
C ALA A 76 2.62 15.07 -8.09
N ALA A 77 3.78 15.57 -7.66
CA ALA A 77 4.76 14.77 -6.94
C ALA A 77 4.20 14.30 -5.59
N PHE A 78 3.58 15.20 -4.82
CA PHE A 78 2.88 14.84 -3.58
C PHE A 78 1.82 13.76 -3.81
N ALA A 79 0.98 13.92 -4.84
CA ALA A 79 -0.04 12.95 -5.20
C ALA A 79 0.58 11.57 -5.52
N LEU A 80 1.70 11.52 -6.25
CA LEU A 80 2.41 10.27 -6.56
C LEU A 80 2.85 9.54 -5.29
N PHE A 81 3.41 10.24 -4.31
CA PHE A 81 3.83 9.65 -3.04
C PHE A 81 2.64 9.12 -2.22
N CYS A 82 1.50 9.84 -2.21
CA CYS A 82 0.27 9.41 -1.54
C CYS A 82 -0.38 8.19 -2.23
N PHE A 83 -0.52 8.21 -3.55
CA PHE A 83 -1.05 7.08 -4.32
C PHE A 83 -0.17 5.83 -4.17
N TYR A 84 1.14 6.02 -4.08
CA TYR A 84 2.07 4.93 -3.82
C TYR A 84 1.79 4.25 -2.48
N LEU A 85 1.58 5.01 -1.39
CA LEU A 85 1.24 4.42 -0.08
C LEU A 85 -0.08 3.64 -0.12
N ILE A 86 -1.12 4.19 -0.76
CA ILE A 86 -2.41 3.50 -0.90
C ILE A 86 -2.23 2.20 -1.70
N ALA A 87 -1.46 2.23 -2.79
CA ALA A 87 -1.20 1.04 -3.61
C ALA A 87 -0.46 -0.06 -2.84
N VAL A 88 0.53 0.31 -2.00
CA VAL A 88 1.24 -0.65 -1.13
C VAL A 88 0.31 -1.20 -0.05
N THR A 89 -0.57 -0.38 0.54
CA THR A 89 -1.59 -0.82 1.51
C THR A 89 -2.57 -1.81 0.91
N VAL A 90 -3.11 -1.53 -0.28
CA VAL A 90 -4.00 -2.46 -1.01
C VAL A 90 -3.28 -3.79 -1.26
N LYS A 91 -2.03 -3.74 -1.73
CA LYS A 91 -1.21 -4.94 -1.94
C LYS A 91 -0.97 -5.69 -0.62
N GLY A 92 -0.77 -4.98 0.49
CA GLY A 92 -0.70 -5.53 1.84
C GLY A 92 -1.96 -6.31 2.22
N CYS A 93 -3.14 -5.68 2.11
CA CYS A 93 -4.43 -6.32 2.38
C CYS A 93 -4.68 -7.54 1.49
N THR A 94 -4.22 -7.53 0.23
CA THR A 94 -4.40 -8.68 -0.67
C THR A 94 -3.49 -9.87 -0.32
N LYS A 95 -2.29 -9.62 0.20
CA LYS A 95 -1.27 -10.66 0.45
C LYS A 95 -1.24 -11.18 1.87
N VAL A 96 -1.46 -10.30 2.85
CA VAL A 96 -1.34 -10.63 4.27
C VAL A 96 -2.74 -10.94 4.80
N GLY A 97 -3.08 -12.23 4.82
CA GLY A 97 -4.21 -12.74 5.60
C GLY A 97 -3.81 -12.74 7.07
N LEU A 98 -4.08 -11.66 7.79
CA LEU A 98 -3.83 -11.60 9.22
C LEU A 98 -5.02 -12.21 9.98
N PHE A 99 -4.73 -12.98 11.03
CA PHE A 99 -5.74 -13.29 12.04
C PHE A 99 -5.88 -12.04 12.92
N LEU A 100 -6.80 -11.14 12.58
CA LEU A 100 -7.20 -10.09 13.52
C LEU A 100 -7.99 -10.76 14.63
N LEU A 101 -7.81 -10.32 15.88
CA LEU A 101 -8.33 -10.92 17.14
C LEU A 101 -9.79 -11.45 17.11
N LEU A 102 -10.63 -10.99 16.18
CA LEU A 102 -12.02 -11.44 16.01
C LEU A 102 -12.34 -12.13 14.66
N PHE A 103 -11.53 -11.93 13.60
CA PHE A 103 -11.87 -12.37 12.24
C PHE A 103 -10.64 -12.88 11.46
N THR A 104 -10.83 -13.99 10.73
CA THR A 104 -9.82 -14.52 9.81
C THR A 104 -9.91 -13.81 8.47
N VAL A 105 -8.93 -12.98 8.14
CA VAL A 105 -8.82 -12.34 6.82
C VAL A 105 -8.33 -13.38 5.80
N ARG A 106 -9.16 -13.74 4.83
CA ARG A 106 -8.77 -14.63 3.72
C ARG A 106 -8.07 -13.82 2.61
N PRO A 107 -6.94 -14.29 2.06
CA PRO A 107 -6.23 -13.58 0.99
C PRO A 107 -7.03 -13.59 -0.31
N MET A 108 -7.05 -12.47 -1.03
CA MET A 108 -7.78 -12.34 -2.29
C MET A 108 -7.02 -13.01 -3.46
N ARG A 109 -7.75 -13.75 -4.28
CA ARG A 109 -7.30 -14.37 -5.54
C ARG A 109 -8.19 -13.97 -6.70
N VAL A 110 -7.57 -13.54 -7.80
CA VAL A 110 -8.29 -13.29 -9.05
C VAL A 110 -8.95 -14.60 -9.52
N GLY A 111 -10.28 -14.59 -9.69
CA GLY A 111 -11.06 -15.74 -10.18
C GLY A 111 -11.34 -16.87 -9.18
N ALA A 112 -10.90 -16.76 -7.92
CA ALA A 112 -11.10 -17.80 -6.89
C ALA A 112 -11.47 -17.25 -5.51
N THR A 113 -11.95 -16.00 -5.43
CA THR A 113 -12.37 -15.34 -4.18
C THR A 113 -13.89 -15.42 -4.04
N LEU A 114 -14.39 -15.82 -2.87
CA LEU A 114 -15.82 -15.75 -2.56
C LEU A 114 -16.26 -14.28 -2.45
N MET A 115 -17.48 -13.95 -2.87
CA MET A 115 -18.00 -12.57 -2.84
C MET A 115 -17.92 -11.95 -1.43
N ASN A 116 -18.21 -12.73 -0.38
CA ASN A 116 -18.11 -12.28 1.01
C ASN A 116 -16.67 -11.91 1.42
N ASP A 117 -15.68 -12.63 0.90
CA ASP A 117 -14.25 -12.37 1.19
C ASP A 117 -13.74 -11.14 0.45
N MET A 118 -14.29 -10.89 -0.75
CA MET A 118 -14.00 -9.69 -1.52
C MET A 118 -14.59 -8.45 -0.83
N LEU A 119 -15.84 -8.53 -0.36
CA LEU A 119 -16.49 -7.42 0.35
C LEU A 119 -15.78 -7.10 1.67
N PHE A 120 -15.42 -8.11 2.47
CA PHE A 120 -14.71 -7.91 3.72
C PHE A 120 -13.32 -7.29 3.53
N ASN A 121 -12.54 -7.77 2.56
CA ASN A 121 -11.23 -7.17 2.26
C ASN A 121 -11.35 -5.75 1.70
N THR A 122 -12.40 -5.47 0.92
CA THR A 122 -12.67 -4.11 0.43
C THR A 122 -12.99 -3.16 1.60
N ALA A 123 -13.79 -3.60 2.57
CA ALA A 123 -14.06 -2.83 3.79
C ALA A 123 -12.77 -2.55 4.59
N LEU A 124 -11.87 -3.53 4.70
CA LEU A 124 -10.57 -3.33 5.35
C LEU A 124 -9.70 -2.30 4.62
N VAL A 125 -9.69 -2.30 3.28
CA VAL A 125 -8.95 -1.29 2.49
C VAL A 125 -9.55 0.11 2.68
N LEU A 126 -10.87 0.23 2.73
CA LEU A 126 -11.54 1.52 2.99
C LEU A 126 -11.21 2.05 4.38
N LEU A 127 -11.22 1.20 5.40
CA LEU A 127 -10.82 1.58 6.77
C LEU A 127 -9.34 1.97 6.83
N ALA A 128 -8.45 1.20 6.19
CA ALA A 128 -7.03 1.49 6.13
C ALA A 128 -6.72 2.81 5.41
N THR A 129 -7.52 3.19 4.41
CA THR A 129 -7.33 4.43 3.65
C THR A 129 -7.49 5.67 4.55
N ASN A 130 -8.40 5.65 5.52
CA ASN A 130 -8.52 6.76 6.49
C ASN A 130 -7.24 6.94 7.33
N ALA A 131 -6.64 5.83 7.79
CA ALA A 131 -5.39 5.88 8.53
C ALA A 131 -4.22 6.40 7.66
N VAL A 132 -4.17 6.01 6.38
CA VAL A 132 -3.16 6.52 5.43
C VAL A 132 -3.32 8.03 5.21
N ILE A 133 -4.55 8.53 5.07
CA ILE A 133 -4.81 9.98 4.91
C ILE A 133 -4.34 10.76 6.14
N GLN A 134 -4.69 10.29 7.34
CA GLN A 134 -4.25 10.90 8.59
C GLN A 134 -2.72 10.95 8.69
N PHE A 135 -2.06 9.83 8.33
CA PHE A 135 -0.60 9.76 8.32
C PHE A 135 0.03 10.73 7.33
N CYS A 136 -0.50 10.83 6.10
CA CYS A 136 -0.03 11.79 5.11
C CYS A 136 -0.22 13.25 5.57
N ALA A 137 -1.34 13.58 6.21
CA ALA A 137 -1.62 14.92 6.73
C ALA A 137 -0.61 15.34 7.81
N GLN A 138 -0.20 14.39 8.66
CA GLN A 138 0.83 14.62 9.68
C GLN A 138 2.24 14.67 9.08
N ALA A 139 2.59 13.74 8.19
CA ALA A 139 3.91 13.64 7.57
C ALA A 139 4.25 14.85 6.69
N PHE A 140 3.25 15.47 6.07
CA PHE A 140 3.41 16.61 5.17
C PHE A 140 2.80 17.91 5.70
N ALA A 141 2.72 18.06 7.02
CA ALA A 141 2.15 19.25 7.65
C ALA A 141 2.75 20.58 7.16
N LEU A 142 4.04 20.61 6.82
CA LEU A 142 4.71 21.82 6.32
C LEU A 142 4.36 22.16 4.87
N TYR A 143 4.17 21.14 4.02
CA TYR A 143 3.84 21.35 2.60
C TYR A 143 2.33 21.55 2.39
N ALA A 144 1.50 20.77 3.09
CA ALA A 144 0.05 20.82 3.01
C ALA A 144 -0.56 21.80 4.04
N ASN A 145 0.23 22.75 4.53
CA ASN A 145 -0.25 23.79 5.44
C ASN A 145 -1.38 24.58 4.76
N GLU A 146 -2.40 24.96 5.54
CA GLU A 146 -3.60 25.67 5.05
C GLU A 146 -4.49 24.88 4.07
N THR A 147 -4.27 23.57 3.91
CA THR A 147 -5.22 22.72 3.17
C THR A 147 -6.32 22.23 4.11
N ALA A 148 -7.53 22.05 3.57
CA ALA A 148 -8.66 21.52 4.33
C ALA A 148 -8.36 20.16 5.02
N ILE A 149 -7.44 19.38 4.45
CA ILE A 149 -7.00 18.11 5.04
C ILE A 149 -6.17 18.36 6.30
N HIS A 150 -5.28 19.35 6.29
CA HIS A 150 -4.50 19.75 7.46
C HIS A 150 -5.37 20.38 8.55
N ASP A 151 -6.38 21.16 8.17
CA ASP A 151 -7.31 21.77 9.13
C ASP A 151 -8.14 20.70 9.86
N ILE A 152 -8.65 19.70 9.13
CA ILE A 152 -9.44 18.62 9.71
C ILE A 152 -8.57 17.71 10.58
N TRP A 153 -7.44 17.21 10.07
CA TRP A 153 -6.65 16.18 10.75
C TRP A 153 -5.58 16.71 11.71
N GLY A 154 -5.16 17.97 11.53
CA GLY A 154 -4.22 18.67 12.38
C GLY A 154 -4.95 19.52 13.41
N ASP A 155 -5.56 20.61 12.96
CA ASP A 155 -6.05 21.66 13.87
C ASP A 155 -7.31 21.25 14.64
N GLN A 156 -8.34 20.74 13.97
CA GLN A 156 -9.60 20.37 14.62
C GLN A 156 -9.45 19.23 15.63
N ILE A 157 -8.59 18.23 15.35
CA ILE A 157 -8.38 17.10 16.26
C ILE A 157 -7.57 17.50 17.50
N LEU A 158 -6.63 18.45 17.37
CA LEU A 158 -5.87 18.97 18.51
C LEU A 158 -6.73 19.77 19.49
N HIS A 159 -7.88 20.30 19.04
CA HIS A 159 -8.84 21.01 19.87
C HIS A 159 -9.85 20.10 20.59
N LEU A 160 -9.88 18.79 20.31
CA LEU A 160 -10.73 17.84 21.02
C LEU A 160 -10.12 17.46 22.39
N MET A 161 -10.91 17.63 23.46
CA MET A 161 -10.51 17.22 24.81
C MET A 161 -10.29 15.70 24.88
N GLY A 162 -9.11 15.28 25.35
CA GLY A 162 -8.71 13.87 25.50
C GLY A 162 -7.81 13.38 24.35
N ILE A 163 -8.25 13.49 23.10
CA ILE A 163 -7.51 12.98 21.92
C ILE A 163 -6.25 13.80 21.62
N LYS A 164 -6.23 15.08 22.04
CA LYS A 164 -5.06 15.98 21.93
C LYS A 164 -3.75 15.34 22.40
N TYR A 165 -3.76 14.66 23.54
CA TYR A 165 -2.53 14.07 24.11
C TYR A 165 -1.97 12.93 23.27
N LEU A 166 -2.83 12.16 22.59
CA LEU A 166 -2.43 11.07 21.69
C LEU A 166 -1.73 11.60 20.43
N TYR A 167 -2.16 12.78 19.96
CA TYR A 167 -1.59 13.44 18.79
C TYR A 167 -0.28 14.17 19.14
N GLN A 168 -0.21 14.87 20.28
CA GLN A 168 1.02 15.56 20.70
C GLN A 168 2.18 14.59 20.97
N LEU A 169 1.89 13.39 21.47
CA LEU A 169 2.92 12.38 21.75
C LEU A 169 3.25 11.49 20.54
N ASN A 170 2.71 11.79 19.34
CA ASN A 170 2.87 10.98 18.12
C ASN A 170 2.58 9.48 18.33
N VAL A 171 1.65 9.13 19.23
CA VAL A 171 1.38 7.74 19.65
C VAL A 171 1.02 6.87 18.45
N PHE A 172 0.25 7.41 17.50
CA PHE A 172 -0.17 6.71 16.29
C PHE A 172 1.01 6.29 15.40
N VAL A 173 2.04 7.13 15.30
CA VAL A 173 3.26 6.81 14.52
C VAL A 173 4.05 5.70 15.21
N TYR A 174 4.20 5.77 16.54
CA TYR A 174 4.88 4.72 17.30
C TYR A 174 4.13 3.38 17.24
N CYS A 175 2.79 3.38 17.33
CA CYS A 175 1.98 2.19 17.14
C CYS A 175 2.15 1.60 15.73
N MET A 176 2.17 2.45 14.68
CA MET A 176 2.41 1.99 13.32
C MET A 176 3.78 1.32 13.18
N PHE A 177 4.85 1.92 13.73
CA PHE A 177 6.18 1.32 13.74
C PHE A 177 6.23 0.01 14.52
N PHE A 178 5.53 -0.08 15.66
CA PHE A 178 5.41 -1.32 16.41
C PHE A 178 4.78 -2.43 15.56
N PHE A 179 3.70 -2.15 14.83
CA PHE A 179 3.07 -3.11 13.93
C PHE A 179 3.96 -3.48 12.73
N ILE A 180 4.72 -2.53 12.19
CA ILE A 180 5.72 -2.80 11.13
C ILE A 180 6.82 -3.72 11.67
N ALA A 181 7.37 -3.44 12.85
CA ALA A 181 8.39 -4.27 13.48
C ALA A 181 7.84 -5.67 13.81
N ALA A 182 6.62 -5.76 14.35
CA ALA A 182 5.96 -7.02 14.64
C ALA A 182 5.71 -7.85 13.37
N THR A 183 5.27 -7.23 12.26
CA THR A 183 5.08 -7.94 11.00
C THR A 183 6.39 -8.41 10.38
N ILE A 184 7.47 -7.62 10.46
CA ILE A 184 8.81 -8.06 10.03
C ILE A 184 9.27 -9.27 10.87
N LEU A 185 9.13 -9.21 12.19
CA LEU A 185 9.48 -10.32 13.09
C LEU A 185 8.67 -11.57 12.78
N VAL A 186 7.35 -11.44 12.58
CA VAL A 186 6.48 -12.57 12.21
C VAL A 186 6.89 -13.17 10.86
N LEU A 187 7.25 -12.35 9.87
CA LEU A 187 7.71 -12.84 8.56
C LEU A 187 9.08 -13.51 8.63
N MET A 188 9.99 -13.03 9.49
CA MET A 188 11.27 -13.69 9.75
C MET A 188 11.08 -15.06 10.42
N ILE A 189 10.13 -15.17 11.38
CA ILE A 189 9.88 -16.41 12.12
C ILE A 189 9.11 -17.44 11.28
N ARG A 190 8.04 -17.04 10.58
CA ARG A 190 7.19 -17.96 9.80
C ARG A 190 7.77 -18.33 8.43
N GLY A 191 8.78 -17.61 7.95
CA GLY A 191 9.29 -17.75 6.59
C GLY A 191 8.26 -17.34 5.53
N PRO A 192 8.65 -17.26 4.25
CA PRO A 192 7.72 -16.98 3.17
C PRO A 192 6.74 -18.15 3.04
N ALA A 193 5.48 -17.94 3.45
CA ALA A 193 4.42 -18.92 3.25
C ALA A 193 4.29 -19.23 1.75
N LYS A 194 4.81 -20.38 1.33
CA LYS A 194 4.66 -20.88 -0.05
C LYS A 194 3.26 -21.45 -0.18
N TRP A 195 2.32 -20.60 -0.60
CA TRP A 195 0.99 -21.06 -0.99
C TRP A 195 1.11 -21.88 -2.28
N LYS A 196 1.17 -23.21 -2.17
CA LYS A 196 1.09 -24.10 -3.33
C LYS A 196 -0.26 -23.87 -4.02
N ARG A 197 -0.23 -23.58 -5.32
CA ARG A 197 -1.41 -23.75 -6.17
C ARG A 197 -1.69 -25.25 -6.19
N LEU A 198 -2.88 -25.67 -5.75
CA LEU A 198 -3.38 -26.99 -6.14
C LEU A 198 -3.39 -27.01 -7.66
N SER A 199 -2.64 -27.92 -8.25
CA SER A 199 -2.67 -28.20 -9.69
C SER A 199 -4.12 -28.46 -10.11
N GLN A 200 -4.49 -28.07 -11.33
CA GLN A 200 -5.82 -28.38 -11.86
C GLN A 200 -6.12 -29.88 -11.75
N GLU A 201 -5.09 -30.72 -11.86
CA GLU A 201 -5.15 -32.17 -11.67
C GLU A 201 -5.49 -32.58 -10.23
N GLU A 202 -4.96 -31.89 -9.22
CA GLU A 202 -5.27 -32.17 -7.80
C GLU A 202 -6.71 -31.74 -7.45
N ARG A 203 -7.22 -30.69 -8.10
CA ARG A 203 -8.63 -30.26 -7.95
C ARG A 203 -9.58 -31.28 -8.57
N LEU A 204 -9.21 -31.85 -9.72
CA LEU A 204 -9.96 -32.93 -10.36
C LEU A 204 -9.89 -34.20 -9.51
N ALA A 205 -8.71 -34.60 -9.04
CA ALA A 205 -8.54 -35.76 -8.18
C ALA A 205 -9.38 -35.66 -6.88
N ALA A 206 -9.46 -34.48 -6.27
CA ALA A 206 -10.32 -34.24 -5.11
C ALA A 206 -11.83 -34.27 -5.44
N ALA A 207 -12.22 -33.90 -6.67
CA ALA A 207 -13.60 -33.94 -7.12
C ALA A 207 -14.08 -35.35 -7.52
N TYR A 208 -13.17 -36.23 -7.96
CA TYR A 208 -13.46 -37.63 -8.28
C TYR A 208 -13.26 -38.59 -7.08
N ALA A 209 -12.74 -38.10 -5.95
CA ALA A 209 -12.49 -38.88 -4.73
C ALA A 209 -13.61 -38.75 -3.66
N GLY A 210 -14.73 -38.11 -3.98
CA GLY A 210 -15.96 -38.08 -3.19
C GLY A 210 -17.11 -38.72 -3.95
#